data_AF-A0A1C3X2A0-F1
#
_entry.id   AF-A0A1C3X2A0-F1
#
_cell.length_a   1.000
_cell.length_b   1.000
_cell.length_c   1.000
_cell.angle_alpha   90.00
_cell.angle_beta   90.00
_cell.angle_gamma   90.00
#
_symmetry.space_group_name_H-M   'P 1'
#
loop_
_entity.id
_entity.type
_entity.pdbx_description
1 polymer ?
#
loop_
_entity_poly.entity_id
_entity_poly.type
_entity_poly.pdbx_seq_one_letter_code
_entity_poly.pdbx_strand_id
1 'polypeptide(L)' 'MNRIIYEELCLGVVADPSRHRYQEVMAALVAAGAECIILGCTEITMLVGPDDTSVETFDTTAIHAETAADFAIG' A
#
# COMPACT_ATOMS: atom_id res chain seq x y z
N MET A 1 -6.75 -10.68 2.08
CA MET A 1 -5.72 -9.64 2.18
C MET A 1 -4.82 -9.85 3.38
N ASN A 2 -5.36 -9.89 4.61
CA ASN A 2 -4.58 -10.08 5.84
C ASN A 2 -3.62 -11.29 5.81
N ARG A 3 -4.04 -12.40 5.22
CA ARG A 3 -3.19 -13.59 5.00
C ARG A 3 -1.90 -13.30 4.21
N ILE A 4 -1.99 -12.53 3.13
CA ILE A 4 -0.83 -12.17 2.29
C ILE A 4 0.18 -11.37 3.12
N ILE A 5 -0.30 -10.46 3.98
CA ILE A 5 0.57 -9.66 4.83
C ILE A 5 1.35 -10.57 5.79
N TYR A 6 0.67 -11.41 6.57
CA TYR A 6 1.33 -12.20 7.61
C TYR A 6 2.06 -13.45 7.12
N GLU A 7 1.52 -14.14 6.12
CA GLU A 7 2.10 -15.40 5.64
C GLU A 7 3.11 -15.21 4.49
N GLU A 8 3.17 -14.02 3.89
CA GLU A 8 4.12 -13.74 2.80
C GLU A 8 4.98 -12.51 3.10
N LEU A 9 4.38 -11.33 3.17
CA LEU A 9 5.14 -10.06 3.21
C LEU A 9 5.97 -9.91 4.49
N CYS A 10 5.42 -10.24 5.66
CA CYS A 10 6.17 -10.25 6.93
C CYS A 10 7.30 -11.28 6.95
N LEU A 11 7.28 -12.27 6.04
CA LEU A 11 8.35 -13.26 5.87
C LEU A 11 9.31 -12.89 4.72
N GLY A 12 9.14 -11.71 4.11
CA GLY A 12 9.94 -11.24 2.98
C GLY A 12 9.60 -11.91 1.65
N VAL A 13 8.46 -12.61 1.56
CA VAL A 13 8.01 -13.28 0.34
C VAL A 13 7.12 -12.33 -0.47
N VAL A 14 7.53 -12.04 -1.71
CA VAL A 14 6.75 -11.24 -2.66
C VAL A 14 6.34 -12.14 -3.82
N ALA A 15 5.04 -12.34 -3.99
CA ALA A 15 4.50 -13.26 -4.99
C ALA A 15 3.59 -12.54 -5.99
N ASP A 16 3.78 -12.81 -7.29
CA ASP A 16 2.96 -12.22 -8.36
C ASP A 16 1.45 -12.50 -8.21
N PRO A 17 0.99 -13.71 -7.80
CA PRO A 17 -0.43 -13.94 -7.54
C PRO A 17 -0.99 -13.00 -6.46
N SER A 18 -0.20 -12.70 -5.44
CA SER A 18 -0.57 -11.76 -4.38
C SER A 18 -0.63 -10.33 -4.90
N ARG A 19 0.31 -9.93 -5.77
CA ARG A 19 0.28 -8.62 -6.46
C ARG A 19 -0.98 -8.47 -7.31
N HIS A 20 -1.27 -9.44 -8.16
CA HIS A 20 -2.49 -9.43 -8.98
C HIS A 20 -3.76 -9.35 -8.11
N ARG A 21 -3.78 -10.09 -6.99
CA ARG A 21 -4.92 -10.01 -6.06
C ARG A 21 -5.08 -8.62 -5.44
N TYR A 22 -3.98 -7.93 -5.12
CA TYR A 22 -4.03 -6.54 -4.65
C TYR A 22 -4.53 -5.60 -5.75
N GLN A 23 -4.00 -5.71 -6.97
CA GLN A 23 -4.41 -4.90 -8.12
C GLN A 23 -5.91 -5.06 -8.42
N GLU A 24 -6.45 -6.28 -8.38
CA GLU A 24 -7.89 -6.53 -8.54
C GLU A 24 -8.73 -5.79 -7.51
N VAL A 25 -8.31 -5.81 -6.25
CA VAL A 25 -9.01 -5.10 -5.17
C VAL A 25 -8.90 -3.59 -5.34
N MET A 26 -7.72 -3.08 -5.68
CA MET A 26 -7.50 -1.66 -5.95
C MET A 26 -8.40 -1.19 -7.11
N ALA A 27 -8.43 -1.93 -8.22
CA ALA A 27 -9.29 -1.63 -9.35
C ALA A 27 -10.79 -1.66 -8.98
N ALA A 28 -11.21 -2.63 -8.16
CA ALA A 28 -12.59 -2.68 -7.68
C ALA A 28 -12.96 -1.49 -6.78
N LEU A 29 -12.04 -1.03 -5.93
CA LEU A 29 -12.23 0.17 -5.10
C LEU A 29 -12.33 1.44 -5.96
N VAL A 30 -11.45 1.59 -6.94
CA VAL A 30 -11.51 2.71 -7.90
C VAL A 30 -12.82 2.70 -8.68
N ALA A 31 -13.25 1.54 -9.17
CA ALA A 31 -14.53 1.39 -9.87
C ALA A 31 -15.73 1.71 -8.96
N ALA A 32 -15.59 1.53 -7.65
CA ALA A 32 -16.60 1.93 -6.65
C ALA A 32 -16.56 3.43 -6.27
N GLY A 33 -15.66 4.21 -6.89
CA GLY A 33 -15.55 5.66 -6.68
C GLY A 33 -14.47 6.08 -5.70
N ALA A 34 -13.53 5.20 -5.32
CA ALA A 34 -12.38 5.61 -4.54
C ALA A 34 -11.48 6.55 -5.37
N GLU A 35 -11.24 7.74 -4.83
CA GLU A 35 -10.38 8.78 -5.46
C GLU A 35 -8.89 8.61 -5.12
N CYS A 36 -8.59 7.75 -4.15
CA CYS A 36 -7.23 7.40 -3.74
C CYS A 36 -7.19 6.05 -3.02
N ILE A 37 -5.99 5.51 -2.82
CA ILE A 37 -5.74 4.27 -2.08
C ILE A 37 -4.75 4.52 -0.95
N ILE A 38 -5.10 4.12 0.27
CA ILE A 38 -4.20 4.21 1.43
C ILE A 38 -3.41 2.90 1.55
N LEU A 39 -2.07 3.00 1.55
CA LEU A 39 -1.17 1.90 1.88
C LEU A 39 -0.99 1.89 3.41
N GLY A 40 -1.90 1.19 4.08
CA GLY A 40 -2.08 1.24 5.54
C GLY A 40 -1.17 0.32 6.36
N CYS A 41 -0.29 -0.44 5.72
CA CYS A 41 0.74 -1.24 6.39
C CYS A 41 2.04 -1.07 5.62
N THR A 42 3.15 -0.97 6.35
CA THR A 42 4.51 -0.83 5.79
C THR A 42 4.85 -1.88 4.75
N GLU A 43 4.36 -3.11 4.93
CA GLU A 43 4.63 -4.25 4.09
C GLU A 43 3.93 -4.16 2.73
N ILE A 44 2.80 -3.45 2.63
CA ILE A 44 2.03 -3.36 1.38
C ILE A 44 2.85 -2.68 0.29
N THR A 45 3.73 -1.75 0.65
CA THR A 45 4.60 -1.03 -0.31
C THR A 45 5.67 -1.93 -0.93
N MET A 46 5.96 -3.10 -0.33
CA MET A 46 6.81 -4.12 -0.94
C MET A 46 6.11 -4.83 -2.11
N LEU A 47 4.77 -4.82 -2.13
CA LEU A 47 3.96 -5.58 -3.07
C LEU A 47 3.30 -4.70 -4.13
N VAL A 48 2.85 -3.50 -3.81
CA VAL A 48 2.17 -2.58 -4.75
C VAL A 48 2.54 -1.12 -4.49
N GLY A 49 2.42 -0.27 -5.50
CA GLY A 49 2.68 1.16 -5.41
C GLY A 49 1.88 2.01 -6.40
N PRO A 50 2.30 3.26 -6.66
CA PRO A 50 1.60 4.19 -7.54
C PRO A 50 1.36 3.66 -8.96
N ASP A 51 2.26 2.83 -9.48
CA ASP A 51 2.17 2.27 -10.83
C ASP A 51 1.11 1.15 -10.96
N ASP A 52 0.55 0.68 -9.84
CA ASP A 52 -0.42 -0.42 -9.79
C ASP A 52 -1.89 0.05 -9.79
N THR A 53 -2.14 1.37 -9.90
CA THR A 53 -3.48 1.95 -9.86
C THR A 53 -3.56 3.25 -10.67
N SER A 54 -4.77 3.66 -11.04
CA SER A 54 -5.01 4.91 -11.76
C SER A 54 -5.23 6.13 -10.86
N VAL A 55 -5.25 5.94 -9.55
CA VAL A 55 -5.48 6.98 -8.55
C VAL A 55 -4.29 7.11 -7.60
N GLU A 56 -4.18 8.23 -6.90
CA GLU A 56 -3.06 8.48 -5.99
C GLU A 56 -3.01 7.46 -4.84
N THR A 57 -1.80 7.05 -4.47
CA THR A 57 -1.55 6.16 -3.33
C THR A 57 -0.87 6.92 -2.20
N PHE A 58 -1.33 6.71 -0.97
CA PHE A 58 -0.77 7.33 0.23
C PHE A 58 -0.08 6.28 1.12
N ASP A 59 1.25 6.31 1.19
CA ASP A 59 2.02 5.57 2.18
C ASP A 59 1.93 6.27 3.54
N THR A 60 1.11 5.72 4.41
CA THR A 60 0.87 6.29 5.74
C THR A 60 2.13 6.33 6.60
N THR A 61 3.06 5.39 6.43
CA THR A 61 4.29 5.36 7.21
C THR A 61 5.27 6.40 6.72
N ALA A 62 5.42 6.56 5.40
CA ALA A 62 6.26 7.62 4.83
C ALA A 62 5.76 9.01 5.27
N ILE A 63 4.46 9.28 5.11
CA ILE A 63 3.83 10.54 5.52
C ILE A 63 4.03 10.79 7.03
N HIS A 64 3.87 9.75 7.85
CA HIS A 64 4.05 9.87 9.29
C HIS A 64 5.52 10.17 9.66
N ALA A 65 6.47 9.50 9.03
CA ALA A 65 7.90 9.70 9.27
C ALA A 65 8.36 11.11 8.85
N GLU A 66 7.91 11.59 7.69
CA GLU A 66 8.18 12.96 7.22
C GLU A 66 7.61 13.99 8.19
N THR A 67 6.35 13.84 8.59
CA THR A 67 5.70 14.75 9.56
C THR A 67 6.43 14.76 10.90
N ALA A 68 6.89 13.59 11.37
CA ALA A 68 7.64 13.48 12.62
C ALA A 68 9.01 14.16 12.53
N ALA A 69 9.70 14.06 11.39
CA ALA A 69 10.97 14.74 11.15
C ALA A 69 10.78 16.26 11.10
N ASP A 70 9.78 16.75 10.37
CA ASP A 70 9.43 18.17 10.27
C ASP A 70 9.10 18.76 11.65
N PHE A 71 8.35 18.02 12.47
CA PHE A 71 8.05 18.43 13.84
C PHE A 71 9.30 18.54 14.72
N ALA A 72 10.33 17.71 14.49
CA ALA A 72 11.54 17.71 15.31
C ALA A 72 12.52 18.85 14.94
N ILE A 73 12.43 19.39 13.72
CA ILE A 73 13.32 20.44 13.21
C ILE A 73 12.69 21.84 13.18
N GLY A 74 11.38 21.94 13.43
CA GLY A 74 10.63 23.20 13.57
C GLY A 74 10.59 23.71 15.00
#